data_AF-A0AAD9K2X5-F1
#
_entry.id   AF-A0AAD9K2X5-F1
#
_cell.length_a   1.000
_cell.length_b   1.000
_cell.length_c   1.000
_cell.angle_alpha   90.00
_cell.angle_beta   90.00
_cell.angle_gamma   90.00
#
_symmetry.space_group_name_H-M   'P 1'
#
loop_
_entity.id
_entity.type
_entity.pdbx_description
1 polymer ?
#
loop_
_entity_poly.entity_id
_entity_poly.type
_entity_poly.pdbx_seq_one_letter_code
_entity_poly.pdbx_strand_id
1 'polypeptide(L)'
;MLVGVAQLINRLDGKPFDHYDDELFEVFAIFCGLGINNCLLYDQVARSAAKQAVALEVLSYHAHIPKKDVVTFMTMTPPNMAAWRLERLDFNDYLLNTDEMVLAAIHMFEEADMLKTFKIEYETLVQWLLTVRKNYRNIAYHNWRHAFNVGQFMFTLLTVSPVSLHRYFC
;
A
#
# COMPACT_ATOMS: atom_id res chain seq x y z
N MET A 1 8.31 29.43 -19.25
CA MET A 1 8.84 28.19 -19.87
C MET A 1 8.47 28.25 -21.33
N LEU A 2 9.45 28.17 -22.23
CA LEU A 2 9.20 28.16 -23.67
C LEU A 2 8.92 26.70 -24.10
N VAL A 3 7.72 26.44 -24.62
CA VAL A 3 7.25 25.07 -24.98
C VAL A 3 7.49 24.76 -26.47
N GLY A 4 7.57 25.80 -27.31
CA GLY A 4 7.83 25.68 -28.74
C GLY A 4 7.86 27.06 -29.41
N VAL A 5 8.18 27.07 -30.71
CA VAL A 5 8.17 28.27 -31.57
C VAL A 5 7.32 27.97 -32.79
N ALA A 6 6.44 28.90 -33.15
CA ALA A 6 5.63 28.83 -34.35
C ALA A 6 5.94 30.05 -35.24
N GLN A 7 5.97 29.83 -36.56
CA GLN A 7 6.28 30.86 -37.55
C GLN A 7 5.25 30.81 -38.68
N LEU A 8 4.76 31.97 -39.07
CA LEU A 8 3.94 32.17 -40.25
C LEU A 8 4.79 32.75 -41.39
N ILE A 9 4.62 32.21 -42.59
CA ILE A 9 5.39 32.62 -43.78
C ILE A 9 4.41 32.76 -44.95
N ASN A 10 4.60 33.81 -45.75
CA ASN A 10 3.87 34.07 -47.01
C ASN A 10 2.35 34.10 -46.86
N ARG A 11 1.81 35.29 -46.56
CA ARG A 11 0.37 35.54 -46.61
C ARG A 11 -0.18 35.29 -48.02
N LEU A 12 -1.32 34.60 -48.13
CA LEU A 12 -1.87 34.13 -49.40
C LEU A 12 -2.31 35.24 -50.35
N ASP A 13 -2.64 36.42 -49.83
CA ASP A 13 -3.04 37.59 -50.62
C ASP A 13 -1.84 38.45 -51.09
N GLY A 14 -0.61 38.00 -50.79
CA GLY A 14 0.64 38.67 -51.19
C GLY A 14 0.94 39.97 -50.46
N LYS A 15 0.11 40.37 -49.49
CA LYS A 15 0.32 41.56 -48.66
C LYS A 15 1.13 41.22 -47.40
N PRO A 16 1.83 42.19 -46.79
CA PRO A 16 2.50 41.97 -45.50
C PRO A 16 1.47 41.70 -44.40
N PHE A 17 1.89 40.96 -43.36
CA PHE A 17 1.11 40.81 -42.13
C PHE A 17 0.90 42.17 -41.46
N ASP A 18 -0.28 42.37 -40.89
CA ASP A 18 -0.64 43.59 -40.17
C ASP A 18 -0.83 43.34 -38.66
N HIS A 19 -1.10 44.41 -37.90
CA HIS A 19 -1.23 44.32 -36.45
C HIS A 19 -2.37 43.40 -36.00
N TYR A 20 -3.39 43.23 -36.82
CA TYR A 20 -4.48 42.31 -36.51
C TYR A 20 -4.02 40.84 -36.64
N ASP A 21 -3.21 40.53 -37.66
CA ASP A 21 -2.58 39.22 -37.80
C ASP A 21 -1.70 38.89 -36.58
N ASP A 22 -0.94 39.86 -36.06
CA ASP A 22 -0.08 39.70 -34.88
C ASP A 22 -0.89 39.38 -33.62
N GLU A 23 -1.92 40.17 -33.30
CA GLU A 23 -2.79 39.94 -32.13
C GLU A 23 -3.50 38.59 -32.20
N LEU A 24 -4.01 38.23 -33.38
CA LEU A 24 -4.69 36.96 -33.59
C LEU A 24 -3.74 35.77 -33.38
N PHE A 25 -2.52 35.87 -33.91
CA PHE A 25 -1.53 34.81 -33.79
C PHE A 25 -0.99 34.69 -32.36
N GLU A 26 -0.86 35.80 -31.63
CA GLU A 26 -0.47 35.79 -30.22
C GLU A 26 -1.50 35.02 -29.37
N VAL A 27 -2.79 35.34 -29.52
CA VAL A 27 -3.86 34.64 -28.80
C VAL A 27 -3.87 33.14 -29.15
N PHE A 28 -3.74 32.81 -30.44
CA PHE A 28 -3.63 31.43 -30.89
C PHE A 28 -2.43 30.70 -30.25
N ALA A 29 -1.26 31.32 -30.25
CA ALA A 29 -0.04 30.75 -29.69
C ALA A 29 -0.15 30.50 -28.18
N ILE A 30 -0.82 31.39 -27.43
CA ILE A 30 -1.10 31.20 -25.99
C ILE A 30 -1.96 29.95 -25.77
N PHE A 31 -3.07 29.81 -26.52
CA PHE A 31 -3.94 28.63 -26.40
C PHE A 31 -3.23 27.34 -26.79
N CYS A 32 -2.45 27.36 -27.87
CA CYS A 32 -1.62 26.23 -28.27
C CYS A 32 -0.58 25.88 -27.18
N GLY A 33 0.08 26.87 -26.61
CA GLY A 33 1.07 26.69 -25.54
C GLY A 33 0.47 26.02 -24.30
N LEU A 34 -0.71 26.48 -23.86
CA LEU A 34 -1.45 25.87 -22.75
C LEU A 34 -1.89 24.44 -23.07
N GLY A 35 -2.43 24.22 -24.27
CA GLY A 35 -2.86 22.90 -24.74
C GLY A 35 -1.72 21.89 -24.82
N ILE A 36 -0.59 22.28 -25.43
CA ILE A 36 0.61 21.44 -25.54
C ILE A 36 1.18 21.14 -24.15
N ASN A 37 1.34 22.17 -23.30
CA ASN A 37 1.87 21.97 -21.96
C ASN A 37 1.01 21.02 -21.14
N ASN A 38 -0.31 21.18 -21.16
CA ASN A 38 -1.22 20.27 -20.46
C ASN A 38 -1.13 18.85 -21.03
N CYS A 39 -1.12 18.70 -22.35
CA CYS A 39 -0.99 17.39 -23.00
C CYS A 39 0.31 16.68 -22.57
N LEU A 40 1.45 17.38 -22.59
CA LEU A 40 2.74 16.85 -22.15
C LEU A 40 2.74 16.46 -20.68
N LEU A 41 2.16 17.29 -19.80
CA LEU A 41 2.04 17.00 -18.38
C LEU A 41 1.21 15.72 -18.15
N TYR A 42 0.05 15.60 -18.80
CA TYR A 42 -0.80 14.41 -18.67
C TYR A 42 -0.12 13.16 -19.23
N ASP A 43 0.58 13.25 -20.36
CA ASP A 43 1.34 12.11 -20.91
C ASP A 43 2.46 11.69 -19.94
N GLN A 44 3.18 12.64 -19.35
CA GLN A 44 4.23 12.33 -18.37
C GLN A 44 3.66 11.66 -17.11
N VAL A 45 2.52 12.14 -16.60
CA VAL A 45 1.82 11.52 -15.47
C VAL A 45 1.37 10.10 -15.82
N ALA A 46 0.74 9.92 -16.99
CA ALA A 46 0.28 8.60 -17.46
C ALA A 46 1.44 7.61 -17.59
N ARG A 47 2.56 8.03 -18.20
CA ARG A 47 3.77 7.20 -18.32
C ARG A 47 4.38 6.86 -16.96
N SER A 48 4.39 7.80 -16.02
CA SER A 48 4.93 7.58 -14.68
C SER A 48 4.04 6.62 -13.89
N ALA A 49 2.72 6.75 -14.00
CA ALA A 49 1.76 5.83 -13.40
C ALA A 49 1.90 4.41 -13.99
N ALA A 50 2.08 4.29 -15.31
CA ALA A 50 2.32 2.99 -15.94
C ALA A 50 3.61 2.33 -15.44
N LYS A 51 4.71 3.11 -15.32
CA LYS A 51 5.96 2.60 -14.74
C LYS A 51 5.79 2.15 -13.29
N GLN A 52 5.07 2.93 -12.48
CA GLN A 52 4.79 2.58 -11.09
C GLN A 52 3.94 1.31 -10.99
N ALA A 53 2.94 1.13 -11.86
CA ALA A 53 2.11 -0.07 -11.89
C ALA A 53 2.94 -1.32 -12.16
N VAL A 54 3.82 -1.29 -13.18
CA VAL A 54 4.71 -2.42 -13.50
C VAL A 54 5.68 -2.70 -12.35
N ALA A 55 6.26 -1.66 -11.75
CA ALA A 55 7.17 -1.83 -10.61
C ALA A 55 6.45 -2.49 -9.41
N LEU A 56 5.23 -2.05 -9.10
CA LEU A 56 4.41 -2.64 -8.05
C LEU A 56 4.03 -4.08 -8.35
N GLU A 57 3.73 -4.42 -9.59
CA GLU A 57 3.43 -5.80 -10.00
C GLU A 57 4.63 -6.73 -9.79
N VAL A 58 5.82 -6.31 -10.19
CA VAL A 58 7.07 -7.07 -9.95
C VAL A 58 7.34 -7.25 -8.46
N LEU A 59 7.21 -6.17 -7.67
CA LEU A 59 7.37 -6.25 -6.22
C LEU A 59 6.33 -7.18 -5.59
N SER A 60 5.07 -7.08 -6.03
CA SER A 60 3.97 -7.93 -5.58
C SER A 60 4.26 -9.40 -5.86
N TYR A 61 4.74 -9.76 -7.05
CA TYR A 61 5.10 -11.13 -7.40
C TYR A 61 6.15 -11.72 -6.42
N HIS A 62 7.18 -10.96 -6.08
CA HIS A 62 8.21 -11.40 -5.14
C HIS A 62 7.75 -11.37 -3.68
N ALA A 63 6.87 -10.42 -3.32
CA ALA A 63 6.37 -10.24 -1.97
C ALA A 63 5.33 -11.30 -1.58
N HIS A 64 4.48 -11.74 -2.51
CA HIS A 64 3.36 -12.63 -2.21
C HIS A 64 3.82 -14.04 -1.81
N ILE A 65 3.05 -14.64 -0.90
CA ILE A 65 3.15 -16.05 -0.57
C ILE A 65 2.27 -16.85 -1.54
N PRO A 66 2.79 -17.94 -2.16
CA PRO A 66 2.00 -18.85 -2.98
C PRO A 66 0.80 -19.43 -2.21
N LYS A 67 -0.37 -19.52 -2.87
CA LYS A 67 -1.58 -20.09 -2.25
C LYS A 67 -1.39 -21.48 -1.66
N LYS A 68 -0.56 -22.33 -2.28
CA LYS A 68 -0.23 -23.66 -1.76
C LYS A 68 0.35 -23.60 -0.33
N ASP A 69 1.21 -22.62 -0.07
CA ASP A 69 1.89 -22.48 1.22
C ASP A 69 0.91 -21.95 2.27
N VAL A 70 -0.06 -21.12 1.86
CA VAL A 70 -1.18 -20.68 2.73
C VAL A 70 -2.03 -21.88 3.14
N VAL A 71 -2.45 -22.71 2.18
CA VAL A 71 -3.26 -23.90 2.46
C VAL A 71 -2.50 -24.87 3.37
N THR A 72 -1.21 -25.10 3.11
CA THR A 72 -0.37 -25.93 3.99
C THR A 72 -0.25 -25.34 5.39
N PHE A 73 -0.12 -24.02 5.53
CA PHE A 73 -0.05 -23.38 6.83
C PHE A 73 -1.38 -23.48 7.59
N MET A 74 -2.51 -23.38 6.91
CA MET A 74 -3.84 -23.48 7.52
C MET A 74 -4.15 -24.86 8.12
N THR A 75 -3.45 -25.92 7.72
CA THR A 75 -3.59 -27.25 8.33
C THR A 75 -2.74 -27.42 9.59
N MET A 76 -1.85 -26.47 9.89
CA MET A 76 -1.07 -26.49 11.13
C MET A 76 -1.99 -26.15 12.30
N THR A 77 -2.10 -27.09 13.24
CA THR A 77 -2.77 -26.84 14.51
C THR A 77 -1.73 -26.54 15.58
N PRO A 78 -1.81 -25.38 16.23
CA PRO A 78 -0.93 -25.05 17.35
C PRO A 78 -1.23 -25.95 18.55
N PRO A 79 -0.19 -26.45 19.26
CA PRO A 79 -0.38 -27.47 20.29
C PRO A 79 -1.09 -26.97 21.56
N ASN A 80 -1.03 -25.67 21.88
CA ASN A 80 -1.78 -25.08 23.01
C ASN A 80 -1.84 -23.54 22.95
N MET A 81 -2.94 -23.00 22.42
CA MET A 81 -3.15 -21.54 22.29
C MET A 81 -3.25 -20.82 23.63
N ALA A 82 -3.92 -21.43 24.61
CA ALA A 82 -4.13 -20.86 25.94
C ALA A 82 -2.83 -20.77 26.76
N ALA A 83 -1.80 -21.54 26.40
CA ALA A 83 -0.50 -21.49 27.07
C ALA A 83 0.29 -20.22 26.78
N TRP A 84 -0.03 -19.50 25.70
CA TRP A 84 0.77 -18.37 25.25
C TRP A 84 0.57 -17.09 26.06
N ARG A 85 -0.58 -16.93 26.74
CA ARG A 85 -0.86 -15.78 27.61
C ARG A 85 -0.61 -14.42 26.90
N LEU A 86 -1.14 -14.29 25.68
CA LEU A 86 -0.92 -13.14 24.79
C LEU A 86 -1.51 -11.84 25.32
N GLU A 87 -2.41 -11.92 26.30
CA GLU A 87 -3.01 -10.79 27.02
C GLU A 87 -2.11 -10.23 28.12
N ARG A 88 -0.94 -10.82 28.38
CA ARG A 88 -0.08 -10.39 29.47
C ARG A 88 1.08 -9.51 29.00
N LEU A 89 1.37 -8.46 29.77
CA LEU A 89 2.51 -7.56 29.51
C LEU A 89 3.87 -8.23 29.76
N ASP A 90 3.92 -9.31 30.55
CA ASP A 90 5.11 -10.14 30.78
C ASP A 90 5.21 -11.32 29.79
N PHE A 91 4.50 -11.24 28.66
CA PHE A 91 4.60 -12.20 27.57
C PHE A 91 6.06 -12.38 27.10
N ASN A 92 6.47 -13.64 26.93
CA ASN A 92 7.82 -14.00 26.50
C ASN A 92 7.78 -14.60 25.08
N ASP A 93 8.21 -13.80 24.11
CA ASP A 93 8.19 -14.15 22.70
C ASP A 93 9.22 -15.23 22.34
N TYR A 94 10.28 -15.44 23.13
CA TYR A 94 11.29 -16.48 22.88
C TYR A 94 10.72 -17.90 22.95
N LEU A 95 9.54 -18.07 23.53
CA LEU A 95 8.83 -19.35 23.58
C LEU A 95 8.17 -19.72 22.24
N LEU A 96 8.08 -18.77 21.30
CA LEU A 96 7.46 -18.96 19.99
C LEU A 96 8.50 -18.97 18.88
N ASN A 97 8.37 -19.93 17.97
CA ASN A 97 9.00 -19.89 16.65
C ASN A 97 8.23 -18.97 15.67
N THR A 98 8.78 -18.77 14.47
CA THR A 98 8.20 -17.82 13.50
C THR A 98 6.85 -18.22 12.92
N ASP A 99 6.52 -19.52 12.89
CA ASP A 99 5.21 -20.02 12.48
C ASP A 99 4.21 -19.88 13.63
N GLU A 100 4.62 -20.23 14.85
CA GLU A 100 3.80 -20.04 16.05
C GLU A 100 3.45 -18.57 16.29
N MET A 101 4.34 -17.63 15.98
CA MET A 101 4.03 -16.19 16.01
C MET A 101 2.93 -15.80 15.03
N VAL A 102 2.85 -16.44 13.86
CA VAL A 102 1.76 -16.18 12.91
C VAL A 102 0.46 -16.77 13.43
N LEU A 103 0.49 -17.97 14.00
CA LEU A 103 -0.68 -18.58 14.65
C LEU A 103 -1.17 -17.76 15.86
N ALA A 104 -0.26 -17.25 16.68
CA ALA A 104 -0.55 -16.32 17.76
C ALA A 104 -1.17 -15.02 17.25
N ALA A 105 -0.65 -14.47 16.14
CA ALA A 105 -1.25 -13.30 15.51
C ALA A 105 -2.68 -13.58 15.02
N ILE A 106 -2.93 -14.71 14.35
CA ILE A 106 -4.29 -15.11 13.93
C ILE A 106 -5.23 -15.14 15.14
N HIS A 107 -4.79 -15.74 16.24
CA HIS A 107 -5.58 -15.83 17.46
C HIS A 107 -5.90 -14.46 18.07
N MET A 108 -4.96 -13.52 18.06
CA MET A 108 -5.22 -12.15 18.51
C MET A 108 -6.33 -11.47 17.68
N PHE A 109 -6.39 -11.73 16.38
CA PHE A 109 -7.46 -11.21 15.52
C PHE A 109 -8.83 -11.88 15.79
N GLU A 110 -8.82 -13.18 16.10
CA GLU A 110 -10.03 -13.93 16.48
C GLU A 110 -10.58 -13.49 17.84
N GLU A 111 -9.72 -13.38 18.86
CA GLU A 111 -10.09 -12.94 20.21
C GLU A 111 -10.57 -11.48 20.25
N ALA A 112 -10.06 -10.63 19.35
CA ALA A 112 -10.52 -9.26 19.18
C ALA A 112 -11.81 -9.14 18.33
N ASP A 113 -12.44 -10.26 17.94
CA ASP A 113 -13.64 -10.36 17.08
C ASP A 113 -13.51 -9.60 15.73
N MET A 114 -12.28 -9.42 15.24
CA MET A 114 -12.01 -8.59 14.05
C MET A 114 -12.48 -9.27 12.77
N LEU A 115 -12.35 -10.60 12.67
CA LEU A 115 -12.77 -11.36 11.48
C LEU A 115 -14.26 -11.19 11.23
N LYS A 116 -15.07 -11.30 12.29
CA LYS A 116 -16.52 -11.16 12.19
C LYS A 116 -16.93 -9.70 11.99
N THR A 117 -16.36 -8.78 12.78
CA THR A 117 -16.69 -7.35 12.73
C THR A 117 -16.44 -6.75 11.36
N PHE A 118 -15.30 -7.07 10.75
CA PHE A 118 -14.90 -6.53 9.44
C PHE A 118 -15.14 -7.49 8.28
N LYS A 119 -15.75 -8.65 8.54
CA LYS A 119 -16.01 -9.70 7.54
C LYS A 119 -14.75 -10.14 6.78
N ILE A 120 -13.65 -10.32 7.51
CA ILE A 120 -12.38 -10.77 6.96
C ILE A 120 -12.43 -12.28 6.80
N GLU A 121 -12.20 -12.76 5.57
CA GLU A 121 -12.07 -14.19 5.30
C GLU A 121 -10.80 -14.73 5.97
N TYR A 122 -10.91 -15.90 6.62
CA TYR A 122 -9.78 -16.51 7.34
C TYR A 122 -8.56 -16.73 6.44
N GLU A 123 -8.75 -17.28 5.23
CA GLU A 123 -7.66 -17.47 4.26
C GLU A 123 -6.96 -16.15 3.91
N THR A 124 -7.73 -15.07 3.75
CA THR A 124 -7.21 -13.72 3.48
C THR A 124 -6.33 -13.22 4.63
N LEU A 125 -6.75 -13.44 5.88
CA LEU A 125 -5.95 -13.08 7.07
C LEU A 125 -4.64 -13.87 7.13
N VAL A 126 -4.71 -15.20 6.93
CA VAL A 126 -3.52 -16.06 6.95
C VAL A 126 -2.54 -15.65 5.85
N GLN A 127 -3.02 -15.46 4.62
CA GLN A 127 -2.20 -15.02 3.50
C GLN A 127 -1.54 -13.66 3.79
N TRP A 128 -2.30 -12.72 4.37
CA TRP A 128 -1.77 -11.41 4.75
C TRP A 128 -0.66 -11.53 5.79
N LEU A 129 -0.86 -12.24 6.90
CA LEU A 129 0.15 -12.40 7.95
C LEU A 129 1.42 -13.10 7.45
N LEU A 130 1.28 -14.16 6.65
CA LEU A 130 2.43 -14.85 6.05
C LEU A 130 3.20 -13.94 5.10
N THR A 131 2.48 -13.12 4.33
CA THR A 131 3.08 -12.14 3.41
C THR A 131 3.80 -11.04 4.21
N VAL A 132 3.19 -10.48 5.26
CA VAL A 132 3.83 -9.49 6.13
C VAL A 132 5.12 -10.03 6.72
N ARG A 133 5.08 -11.23 7.33
CA ARG A 133 6.26 -11.89 7.90
C ARG A 133 7.39 -12.04 6.88
N LYS A 134 7.09 -12.54 5.68
CA LYS A 134 8.07 -12.75 4.61
C LYS A 134 8.77 -11.45 4.18
N ASN A 135 8.08 -10.33 4.27
CA ASN A 135 8.60 -9.04 3.81
C ASN A 135 9.39 -8.27 4.89
N TYR A 136 9.41 -8.74 6.14
CA TYR A 136 10.36 -8.26 7.13
C TYR A 136 11.77 -8.79 6.85
N ARG A 137 12.77 -7.91 6.94
CA ARG A 137 14.18 -8.26 6.69
C ARG A 137 14.79 -8.98 7.89
N ASN A 138 15.72 -9.89 7.62
CA ASN A 138 16.52 -10.54 8.65
C ASN A 138 17.66 -9.63 9.11
N ILE A 139 17.33 -8.69 10.00
CA ILE A 139 18.26 -7.77 10.65
C ILE A 139 18.12 -7.87 12.17
N ALA A 140 19.11 -7.34 12.90
CA ALA A 140 19.25 -7.57 14.33
C ALA A 140 18.02 -7.22 15.18
N TYR A 141 17.28 -6.15 14.82
CA TYR A 141 16.16 -5.67 15.64
C TYR A 141 14.86 -5.43 14.85
N HIS A 142 14.86 -4.61 13.80
CA HIS A 142 13.66 -4.28 13.01
C HIS A 142 13.25 -5.44 12.07
N ASN A 143 12.86 -6.56 12.67
CA ASN A 143 12.48 -7.80 12.02
C ASN A 143 11.05 -8.21 12.42
N TRP A 144 10.59 -9.36 11.91
CA TRP A 144 9.24 -9.88 12.18
C TRP A 144 8.94 -10.03 13.68
N ARG A 145 9.91 -10.48 14.48
CA ARG A 145 9.73 -10.68 15.92
C ARG A 145 9.43 -9.37 16.64
N HIS A 146 10.14 -8.30 16.29
CA HIS A 146 9.84 -6.97 16.83
C HIS A 146 8.43 -6.50 16.44
N ALA A 147 8.05 -6.66 15.17
CA ALA A 147 6.72 -6.28 14.71
C ALA A 147 5.59 -7.07 15.41
N PHE A 148 5.79 -8.37 15.60
CA PHE A 148 4.88 -9.22 16.36
C PHE A 148 4.74 -8.74 17.81
N ASN A 149 5.84 -8.43 18.50
CA ASN A 149 5.80 -7.95 19.89
C ASN A 149 5.07 -6.60 20.01
N VAL A 150 5.25 -5.69 19.04
CA VAL A 150 4.47 -4.44 18.98
C VAL A 150 2.98 -4.74 18.80
N GLY A 151 2.63 -5.69 17.92
CA GLY A 151 1.24 -6.13 17.72
C GLY A 151 0.63 -6.76 18.97
N GLN A 152 1.36 -7.64 19.66
CA GLN A 152 0.93 -8.28 20.90
C GLN A 152 0.75 -7.27 22.05
N PHE A 153 1.64 -6.28 22.14
CA PHE A 153 1.47 -5.19 23.09
C PHE A 153 0.20 -4.38 22.82
N MET A 154 -0.06 -4.02 21.55
CA MET A 154 -1.31 -3.35 21.17
C MET A 154 -2.55 -4.20 21.48
N PHE A 155 -2.52 -5.49 21.18
CA PHE A 155 -3.57 -6.43 21.55
C PHE A 155 -3.82 -6.43 23.05
N THR A 156 -2.77 -6.55 23.86
CA THR A 156 -2.86 -6.50 25.33
C THR A 156 -3.49 -5.19 25.82
N LEU A 157 -3.08 -4.05 25.27
CA LEU A 157 -3.66 -2.76 25.64
C LEU A 157 -5.15 -2.68 25.31
N LEU A 158 -5.58 -3.25 24.20
CA LEU A 158 -6.98 -3.19 23.77
C LEU A 158 -7.88 -4.20 24.53
N THR A 159 -7.33 -5.31 24.99
CA THR A 159 -8.09 -6.37 25.68
C THR A 159 -8.09 -6.24 27.20
N VAL A 160 -6.99 -5.76 27.79
CA VAL A 160 -6.85 -5.65 29.26
C VAL A 160 -7.20 -4.25 29.77
N SER A 161 -7.04 -3.21 28.96
CA SER A 161 -7.42 -1.86 29.40
C SER A 161 -8.94 -1.71 29.42
N PRO A 162 -9.54 -1.12 30.48
CA PRO A 162 -10.98 -0.82 30.53
C PRO A 162 -11.43 0.26 29.52
N VAL A 163 -10.55 0.72 28.63
CA VAL A 163 -10.88 1.57 27.49
C VAL A 163 -11.53 0.72 26.40
N SER A 164 -12.78 0.35 26.63
CA SER A 164 -13.59 -0.43 25.70
C SER A 164 -13.66 0.27 24.33
N LEU A 165 -13.24 -0.43 23.27
CA LEU A 165 -13.48 -0.04 21.86
C LEU A 165 -14.96 0.25 21.56
N HIS A 166 -15.86 -0.25 22.41
CA HIS A 166 -17.30 0.01 22.35
C HIS A 166 -17.70 1.50 22.43
N ARG A 167 -16.80 2.39 22.86
CA ARG A 167 -17.10 3.82 23.00
C ARG A 167 -16.73 4.68 21.77
N TYR A 168 -16.01 4.14 20.79
CA TYR A 168 -15.52 4.91 19.64
C TYR A 168 -16.12 4.49 18.28
N PHE A 169 -16.83 3.36 18.21
CA PHE A 169 -17.39 2.83 16.95
C PHE A 169 -18.93 2.63 17.00
N CYS A 170 -19.62 3.34 17.89
CA CYS A 170 -21.08 3.49 17.87
C CYS A 170 -21.46 4.95 17.65
#